data_AF-A0A7W8HUV5-F1
#
_entry.id   AF-A0A7W8HUV5-F1
#
_cell.length_a   1.000
_cell.length_b   1.000
_cell.length_c   1.000
_cell.angle_alpha   90.00
_cell.angle_beta   90.00
_cell.angle_gamma   90.00
#
_symmetry.space_group_name_H-M   'P 1'
#
loop_
_entity.id
_entity.type
_entity.pdbx_description
1 polymer ?
#
loop_
_entity_poly.entity_id
_entity_poly.type
_entity_poly.pdbx_seq_one_letter_code
_entity_poly.pdbx_strand_id
1 'polypeptide(L)'
;MLGKLLRDRSGNFGVMTALMLVPLIGVGGLAIDISNALMVRSTLQAAADAAAIAAVAETSAGVMQAMQMKSDGQLTAAIEDAKKVFIGHAKMSEEYQLQNFDVDVVKTGTQLKAVFTFDAKVPTTLARVLGQKDVTVAGRAEAVFQTDTFRDFYLLLDNTPSMGVGATPADVKKMVDNTKDKCAFACHIVKDGVEDKNSY
;
A
#
# COMPACT_ATOMS: atom_id res chain seq x y z
N MET A 1 -50.62 -57.49 23.49
CA MET A 1 -49.87 -56.29 23.96
C MET A 1 -48.83 -55.83 22.95
N LEU A 2 -48.06 -56.71 22.30
CA LEU A 2 -47.07 -56.32 21.26
C LEU A 2 -47.69 -55.55 20.06
N GLY A 3 -48.89 -55.89 19.62
CA GLY A 3 -49.55 -55.20 18.50
C GLY A 3 -49.96 -53.74 18.79
N LYS A 4 -50.05 -53.34 20.07
CA LYS A 4 -50.27 -51.93 20.45
C LYS A 4 -48.95 -51.14 20.45
N LEU A 5 -47.84 -51.75 20.88
CA LEU A 5 -46.49 -51.17 20.81
C LEU A 5 -46.02 -50.97 19.36
N LEU A 6 -46.25 -51.95 18.49
CA LEU A 6 -45.89 -51.86 17.05
C LEU A 6 -46.71 -50.82 16.26
N ARG A 7 -47.86 -50.39 16.80
CA ARG A 7 -48.79 -49.45 16.16
C ARG A 7 -48.73 -48.05 16.79
N ASP A 8 -47.91 -47.89 17.82
CA ASP A 8 -47.76 -46.64 18.55
C ASP A 8 -46.80 -45.69 17.80
N ARG A 9 -47.33 -44.56 17.34
CA ARG A 9 -46.58 -43.52 16.60
C ARG A 9 -46.09 -42.39 17.51
N SER A 10 -46.41 -42.42 18.81
CA SER A 10 -46.05 -41.37 19.76
C SER A 10 -44.53 -41.19 19.93
N GLY A 11 -43.74 -42.24 19.65
CA GLY A 11 -42.28 -42.20 19.67
C GLY A 11 -41.62 -41.65 18.39
N ASN A 12 -42.36 -41.46 17.30
CA ASN A 12 -41.78 -41.06 16.01
C ASN A 12 -41.17 -39.65 16.05
N PHE A 13 -41.75 -38.74 16.84
CA PHE A 13 -41.20 -37.38 16.99
C PHE A 13 -39.81 -37.40 17.63
N GLY A 14 -39.61 -38.21 18.69
CA GLY A 14 -38.31 -38.35 19.34
C GLY A 14 -37.25 -38.94 18.42
N VAL A 15 -37.60 -40.00 17.67
CA VAL A 15 -36.70 -40.64 16.71
C VAL A 15 -36.35 -39.71 15.55
N MET A 16 -37.33 -39.02 14.97
CA MET A 16 -37.08 -38.05 13.89
C MET A 16 -36.25 -36.84 14.37
N THR A 17 -36.53 -36.33 15.58
CA THR A 17 -35.77 -35.23 16.18
C THR A 17 -34.32 -35.65 16.42
N ALA A 18 -34.09 -36.83 17.00
CA ALA A 18 -32.74 -37.34 17.24
C ALA A 18 -31.94 -37.53 15.94
N LEU A 19 -32.58 -38.03 14.88
CA LEU A 19 -31.96 -38.19 13.56
C LEU A 19 -31.67 -36.85 12.88
N MET A 20 -32.52 -35.83 13.05
CA MET A 20 -32.31 -34.49 12.47
C MET A 20 -31.34 -33.62 13.27
N LEU A 21 -31.21 -33.85 14.58
CA LEU A 21 -30.34 -33.06 15.45
C LEU A 21 -28.87 -33.17 15.04
N VAL A 22 -28.42 -34.37 14.64
CA VAL A 22 -27.04 -34.61 14.19
C VAL A 22 -26.67 -33.76 12.95
N PRO A 23 -27.39 -33.81 11.81
CA PRO A 23 -27.07 -32.97 10.66
C PRO A 23 -27.27 -31.48 10.93
N LEU A 24 -28.24 -31.07 11.76
CA LEU A 24 -28.42 -29.66 12.11
C LEU A 24 -27.24 -29.08 12.90
N ILE A 25 -26.74 -29.81 13.89
CA ILE A 25 -25.53 -29.41 14.62
C ILE A 25 -24.31 -29.41 13.69
N GLY A 26 -24.20 -30.39 12.79
CA GLY A 26 -23.13 -30.44 11.79
C GLY A 26 -23.11 -29.21 10.88
N VAL A 27 -24.27 -28.81 10.35
CA VAL A 27 -24.40 -27.60 9.52
C VAL A 27 -24.12 -26.34 10.33
N GLY A 28 -24.63 -26.24 11.56
CA GLY A 28 -24.36 -25.11 12.45
C GLY A 28 -22.87 -24.96 12.76
N GLY A 29 -22.18 -26.07 13.02
CA GLY A 29 -20.74 -26.08 13.25
C GLY A 29 -19.93 -25.63 12.04
N LEU A 30 -20.28 -26.13 10.85
CA LEU A 30 -19.63 -25.74 9.61
C LEU A 30 -19.84 -24.25 9.31
N ALA A 31 -21.02 -23.71 9.62
CA ALA A 31 -21.29 -22.27 9.50
C ALA A 31 -20.38 -21.42 10.40
N ILE A 32 -20.15 -21.85 11.65
CA ILE A 32 -19.22 -21.19 12.58
C ILE A 32 -17.78 -21.27 12.05
N ASP A 33 -17.34 -22.45 11.61
CA ASP A 33 -15.98 -22.65 11.11
C ASP A 33 -15.69 -21.79 9.86
N ILE A 34 -16.64 -21.71 8.91
CA ILE A 34 -16.52 -20.83 7.75
C ILE A 34 -16.52 -19.36 8.17
N SER A 35 -17.37 -18.97 9.12
CA SER A 35 -17.42 -17.59 9.60
C SER A 35 -16.07 -17.17 10.21
N ASN A 36 -15.46 -18.04 11.02
CA ASN A 36 -14.13 -17.82 11.58
C ASN A 36 -13.06 -17.74 10.50
N ALA A 37 -13.08 -18.65 9.53
CA ALA A 37 -12.14 -18.60 8.40
C ALA A 37 -12.27 -17.30 7.58
N LEU A 38 -13.50 -16.81 7.35
CA LEU A 38 -13.73 -15.55 6.66
C LEU A 38 -13.28 -14.34 7.47
N MET A 39 -13.46 -14.35 8.80
CA MET A 39 -12.93 -13.30 9.68
C MET A 39 -11.41 -13.24 9.60
N VAL A 40 -10.72 -14.38 9.72
CA VAL A 40 -9.25 -14.45 9.56
C VAL A 40 -8.81 -14.00 8.16
N ARG A 41 -9.52 -14.44 7.12
CA ARG A 41 -9.22 -13.99 5.75
C ARG A 41 -9.33 -12.47 5.64
N SER A 42 -10.36 -11.86 6.24
CA SER A 42 -10.56 -10.42 6.21
C SER A 42 -9.47 -9.66 6.97
N THR A 43 -9.01 -10.17 8.12
CA THR A 43 -7.94 -9.52 8.89
C THR A 43 -6.60 -9.60 8.16
N LEU A 44 -6.27 -10.77 7.60
CA LEU A 44 -5.06 -10.95 6.78
C LEU A 44 -5.12 -10.15 5.48
N GLN A 45 -6.29 -10.04 4.86
CA GLN A 45 -6.47 -9.19 3.68
C GLN A 45 -6.22 -7.72 4.02
N ALA A 46 -6.77 -7.23 5.13
CA ALA A 46 -6.51 -5.85 5.57
C ALA A 46 -5.03 -5.60 5.86
N ALA A 47 -4.33 -6.58 6.44
CA ALA A 47 -2.88 -6.51 6.64
C ALA A 47 -2.11 -6.49 5.30
N ALA A 48 -2.53 -7.29 4.32
CA ALA A 48 -1.95 -7.32 2.99
C ALA A 48 -2.19 -6.02 2.22
N ASP A 49 -3.38 -5.43 2.33
CA ASP A 49 -3.73 -4.13 1.73
C ASP A 49 -2.86 -3.02 2.34
N ALA A 50 -2.70 -3.02 3.68
CA ALA A 50 -1.82 -2.07 4.37
C ALA A 50 -0.35 -2.22 3.92
N ALA A 51 0.15 -3.45 3.78
CA ALA A 51 1.49 -3.73 3.31
C ALA A 51 1.71 -3.30 1.84
N ALA A 52 0.75 -3.59 0.96
CA ALA A 52 0.80 -3.18 -0.44
C ALA A 52 0.83 -1.65 -0.58
N ILE A 53 -0.02 -0.94 0.19
CA ILE A 53 -0.03 0.52 0.21
C ILE A 53 1.28 1.07 0.78
N ALA A 54 1.80 0.49 1.87
CA ALA A 54 3.06 0.94 2.47
C ALA A 54 4.24 0.82 1.48
N ALA A 55 4.29 -0.22 0.65
CA ALA A 55 5.31 -0.39 -0.39
C ALA A 55 5.31 0.70 -1.47
N VAL A 56 4.15 1.32 -1.74
CA VAL A 56 3.98 2.30 -2.82
C VAL A 56 3.54 3.68 -2.34
N ALA A 57 3.49 3.91 -1.03
CA ALA A 57 3.14 5.20 -0.46
C ALA A 57 4.16 6.26 -0.94
N GLU A 58 3.70 7.49 -1.13
CA GLU A 58 4.51 8.58 -1.70
C GLU A 58 5.85 8.79 -0.96
N THR A 59 5.83 8.64 0.37
CA THR A 59 7.01 8.77 1.24
C THR A 59 7.70 7.45 1.57
N SER A 60 7.30 6.36 0.91
CA SER A 60 7.89 5.03 1.12
C SER A 60 9.33 4.97 0.60
N ALA A 61 10.13 4.10 1.22
CA ALA A 61 11.47 3.79 0.73
C ALA A 61 11.45 3.29 -0.72
N GLY A 62 10.37 2.60 -1.12
CA GLY A 62 10.13 2.16 -2.50
C GLY A 62 9.98 3.32 -3.47
N VAL A 63 9.08 4.27 -3.18
CA VAL A 63 8.89 5.43 -4.06
C VAL A 63 10.16 6.29 -4.13
N MET A 64 10.86 6.51 -3.01
CA MET A 64 12.14 7.24 -3.01
C MET A 64 13.21 6.58 -3.89
N GLN A 65 13.33 5.25 -3.81
CA GLN A 65 14.25 4.50 -4.66
C GLN A 65 13.79 4.52 -6.12
N ALA A 66 12.49 4.36 -6.38
CA ALA A 66 11.89 4.41 -7.71
C ALA A 66 12.14 5.77 -8.41
N MET A 67 12.09 6.88 -7.67
CA MET A 67 12.37 8.22 -8.20
C MET A 67 13.84 8.37 -8.66
N GLN A 68 14.77 7.65 -8.05
CA GLN A 68 16.20 7.68 -8.42
C GLN A 68 16.53 6.69 -9.55
N MET A 69 15.65 5.72 -9.80
CA MET A 69 15.85 4.68 -10.82
C MET A 69 15.47 5.17 -12.22
N LYS A 70 16.48 5.23 -13.10
CA LYS A 70 16.31 5.56 -14.53
C LYS A 70 15.73 4.42 -15.37
N SER A 71 15.77 3.19 -14.87
CA SER A 71 15.27 1.99 -15.55
C SER A 71 14.23 1.26 -14.69
N ASP A 72 13.53 0.33 -15.34
CA ASP A 72 12.60 -0.58 -14.69
C ASP A 72 13.35 -1.60 -13.83
N GLY A 73 12.70 -2.12 -12.81
CA GLY A 73 13.32 -3.07 -11.90
C GLY A 73 12.51 -3.31 -10.63
N GLN A 74 12.95 -4.32 -9.88
CA GLN A 74 12.35 -4.72 -8.61
C GLN A 74 12.95 -3.92 -7.46
N LEU A 75 12.11 -3.53 -6.50
CA LEU A 75 12.51 -2.70 -5.36
C LEU A 75 12.57 -3.53 -4.08
N THR A 76 13.74 -4.09 -3.82
CA THR A 76 13.97 -4.97 -2.66
C THR A 76 13.76 -4.28 -1.32
N ALA A 77 14.06 -2.98 -1.21
CA ALA A 77 13.81 -2.20 0.00
C ALA A 77 12.31 -2.04 0.29
N ALA A 78 11.50 -1.82 -0.75
CA ALA A 78 10.04 -1.74 -0.64
C ALA A 78 9.43 -3.09 -0.24
N ILE A 79 9.99 -4.17 -0.78
CA ILE A 79 9.60 -5.55 -0.44
C ILE A 79 9.85 -5.83 1.03
N GLU A 80 11.04 -5.51 1.54
CA GLU A 80 11.38 -5.75 2.94
C GLU A 80 10.50 -4.95 3.91
N ASP A 81 10.22 -3.69 3.58
CA ASP A 81 9.36 -2.81 4.39
C ASP A 81 7.91 -3.31 4.42
N ALA A 82 7.35 -3.66 3.26
CA ALA A 82 6.00 -4.24 3.18
C ALA A 82 5.88 -5.55 3.98
N LYS A 83 6.92 -6.41 3.97
CA LYS A 83 6.94 -7.62 4.81
C LYS A 83 6.89 -7.28 6.31
N LYS A 84 7.61 -6.25 6.75
CA LYS A 84 7.57 -5.78 8.15
C LYS A 84 6.20 -5.23 8.53
N VAL A 85 5.60 -4.40 7.66
CA VAL A 85 4.24 -3.87 7.85
C VAL A 85 3.23 -5.01 7.96
N PHE A 86 3.28 -5.98 7.04
CA PHE A 86 2.40 -7.14 7.07
C PHE A 86 2.51 -7.89 8.39
N ILE A 87 3.71 -8.26 8.83
CA ILE A 87 3.92 -8.99 10.10
C ILE A 87 3.46 -8.15 11.30
N GLY A 88 3.64 -6.82 11.25
CA GLY A 88 3.16 -5.90 12.30
C GLY A 88 1.63 -5.88 12.44
N HIS A 89 0.90 -6.03 11.33
CA HIS A 89 -0.57 -6.07 11.30
C HIS A 89 -1.13 -7.49 11.49
N ALA A 90 -0.49 -8.48 10.87
CA ALA A 90 -0.79 -9.90 11.01
C ALA A 90 -0.20 -10.41 12.33
N LYS A 91 -0.82 -10.02 13.45
CA LYS A 91 -0.49 -10.61 14.75
C LYS A 91 -0.64 -12.12 14.65
N MET A 92 0.46 -12.86 14.83
CA MET A 92 0.45 -14.33 14.88
C MET A 92 -0.38 -14.75 16.11
N SER A 93 -1.62 -15.19 15.89
CA SER A 93 -2.50 -15.73 16.93
C SER A 93 -2.62 -17.24 16.78
N GLU A 94 -3.05 -17.95 17.82
CA GLU A 94 -3.37 -19.38 17.71
C GLU A 94 -4.59 -19.66 16.81
N GLU A 95 -5.30 -18.61 16.38
CA GLU A 95 -6.49 -18.70 15.53
C GLU A 95 -6.14 -19.08 14.08
N TYR A 96 -4.89 -18.89 13.63
CA TYR A 96 -4.44 -19.28 12.30
C TYR A 96 -2.93 -19.51 12.22
N GLN A 97 -2.53 -20.34 11.26
CA GLN A 97 -1.13 -20.59 10.94
C GLN A 97 -0.82 -20.00 9.57
N LEU A 98 -0.05 -18.91 9.54
CA LEU A 98 0.46 -18.34 8.31
C LEU A 98 1.42 -19.35 7.65
N GLN A 99 1.17 -19.71 6.40
CA GLN A 99 1.97 -20.68 5.64
C GLN A 99 3.02 -19.94 4.82
N ASN A 100 2.58 -19.18 3.82
CA ASN A 100 3.43 -18.33 3.03
C ASN A 100 2.82 -16.95 2.88
N PHE A 101 3.69 -15.98 2.67
CA PHE A 101 3.32 -14.66 2.18
C PHE A 101 4.49 -14.15 1.36
N ASP A 102 4.17 -13.39 0.32
CA ASP A 102 5.18 -12.73 -0.48
C ASP A 102 4.67 -11.39 -0.99
N VAL A 103 5.62 -10.53 -1.31
CA VAL A 103 5.35 -9.24 -1.91
C VAL A 103 6.34 -9.00 -3.03
N ASP A 104 5.80 -8.58 -4.16
CA ASP A 104 6.58 -8.14 -5.30
C ASP A 104 6.30 -6.66 -5.55
N VAL A 105 7.36 -5.86 -5.67
CA VAL A 105 7.28 -4.43 -5.92
C VAL A 105 8.15 -4.11 -7.13
N VAL A 106 7.50 -3.71 -8.22
CA VAL A 106 8.16 -3.50 -9.52
C VAL A 106 7.84 -2.11 -10.04
N LYS A 107 8.89 -1.43 -10.49
CA LYS A 107 8.78 -0.20 -11.28
C LYS A 107 8.74 -0.54 -12.76
N THR A 108 7.73 -0.05 -13.46
CA THR A 108 7.58 -0.11 -14.93
C THR A 108 7.27 1.29 -15.46
N GLY A 109 8.24 1.94 -16.11
CA GLY A 109 8.15 3.34 -16.52
C GLY A 109 7.95 4.28 -15.32
N THR A 110 6.80 4.95 -15.28
CA THR A 110 6.36 5.83 -14.19
C THR A 110 5.46 5.11 -13.18
N GLN A 111 5.13 3.84 -13.42
CA GLN A 111 4.26 3.07 -12.55
C GLN A 111 5.08 2.26 -11.55
N LEU A 112 4.81 2.43 -10.27
CA LEU A 112 5.26 1.54 -9.22
C LEU A 112 4.08 0.65 -8.81
N LYS A 113 4.23 -0.66 -8.95
CA LYS A 113 3.20 -1.65 -8.65
C LYS A 113 3.67 -2.57 -7.55
N ALA A 114 2.90 -2.67 -6.47
CA ALA A 114 3.08 -3.65 -5.42
C ALA A 114 1.97 -4.70 -5.47
N VAL A 115 2.37 -5.95 -5.35
CA VAL A 115 1.51 -7.12 -5.34
C VAL A 115 1.85 -7.94 -4.12
N PHE A 116 0.90 -8.09 -3.20
CA PHE A 116 1.03 -8.89 -2.01
C PHE A 116 0.16 -10.15 -2.12
N THR A 117 0.69 -11.30 -1.72
CA THR A 117 -0.05 -12.57 -1.65
C THR A 117 0.20 -13.25 -0.33
N PHE A 118 -0.82 -13.93 0.20
CA PHE A 118 -0.68 -14.71 1.44
C PHE A 118 -1.56 -15.96 1.41
N ASP A 119 -1.16 -16.91 2.24
CA ASP A 119 -1.88 -18.14 2.52
C ASP A 119 -1.73 -18.53 3.99
N ALA A 120 -2.85 -18.90 4.62
CA ALA A 120 -2.91 -19.30 6.02
C ALA A 120 -3.88 -20.48 6.21
N LYS A 121 -3.59 -21.31 7.22
CA LYS A 121 -4.50 -22.37 7.67
C LYS A 121 -5.25 -21.92 8.90
N VAL A 122 -6.56 -22.03 8.87
CA VAL A 122 -7.46 -21.75 10.00
C VAL A 122 -7.93 -23.09 10.56
N PRO A 123 -7.60 -23.45 11.81
CA PRO A 123 -8.09 -24.66 12.44
C PRO A 123 -9.62 -24.63 12.57
N THR A 124 -10.28 -25.73 12.21
CA THR A 124 -11.72 -25.87 12.41
C THR A 124 -12.05 -26.48 13.77
N THR A 125 -13.27 -26.21 14.24
CA THR A 125 -13.80 -26.71 15.50
C THR A 125 -14.68 -27.94 15.28
N LEU A 126 -15.84 -27.78 14.62
CA LEU A 126 -16.82 -28.87 14.43
C LEU A 126 -16.54 -29.67 13.15
N ALA A 127 -16.06 -29.02 12.08
CA ALA A 127 -15.68 -29.70 10.84
C ALA A 127 -14.51 -30.69 11.05
N ARG A 128 -13.72 -30.51 12.12
CA ARG A 128 -12.69 -31.45 12.55
C ARG A 128 -13.25 -32.84 12.89
N VAL A 129 -14.46 -32.91 13.44
CA VAL A 129 -15.15 -34.18 13.75
C VAL A 129 -15.48 -34.95 12.46
N LEU A 130 -15.70 -34.23 11.36
CA LEU A 130 -15.93 -34.78 10.03
C LEU A 130 -14.63 -35.05 9.25
N GLY A 131 -13.46 -34.91 9.89
CA GLY A 131 -12.15 -35.16 9.31
C GLY A 131 -11.47 -33.94 8.68
N GLN A 132 -12.15 -32.80 8.56
CA GLN A 132 -11.60 -31.58 7.98
C GLN A 132 -10.96 -30.72 9.08
N LYS A 133 -9.67 -30.92 9.36
CA LYS A 133 -8.97 -30.27 10.50
C LYS A 133 -8.74 -28.77 10.32
N ASP A 134 -8.49 -28.35 9.08
CA ASP A 134 -8.15 -26.97 8.74
C ASP A 134 -8.85 -26.53 7.46
N VAL A 135 -9.06 -25.22 7.34
CA VAL A 135 -9.48 -24.54 6.11
C VAL A 135 -8.36 -23.59 5.70
N THR A 136 -7.91 -23.68 4.45
CA THR A 136 -6.91 -22.76 3.90
C THR A 136 -7.60 -21.50 3.39
N VAL A 137 -7.15 -20.35 3.85
CA VAL A 137 -7.55 -19.04 3.33
C VAL A 137 -6.37 -18.41 2.61
N ALA A 138 -6.65 -17.77 1.49
CA ALA A 138 -5.67 -17.06 0.71
C ALA A 138 -6.24 -15.72 0.23
N GLY A 139 -5.34 -14.79 -0.04
CA GLY A 139 -5.68 -13.46 -0.52
C GLY A 139 -4.56 -12.84 -1.33
N ARG A 140 -4.95 -11.79 -2.05
CA ARG A 140 -4.06 -10.98 -2.89
C ARG A 140 -4.46 -9.52 -2.74
N ALA A 141 -3.48 -8.66 -2.51
CA ALA A 141 -3.64 -7.22 -2.49
C ALA A 141 -2.76 -6.60 -3.57
N GLU A 142 -3.26 -5.55 -4.23
CA GLU A 142 -2.52 -4.86 -5.28
C GLU A 142 -2.66 -3.35 -5.08
N ALA A 143 -1.52 -2.66 -5.08
CA ALA A 143 -1.45 -1.22 -4.96
C ALA A 143 -0.55 -0.65 -6.06
N VAL A 144 -0.95 0.50 -6.60
CA VAL A 144 -0.26 1.14 -7.72
C VAL A 144 -0.09 2.61 -7.43
N PHE A 145 1.12 3.10 -7.62
CA PHE A 145 1.48 4.51 -7.54
C PHE A 145 2.06 4.98 -8.87
N GLN A 146 1.74 6.21 -9.29
CA GLN A 146 2.34 6.84 -10.45
C GLN A 146 3.35 7.87 -9.96
N THR A 147 4.63 7.63 -10.22
CA THR A 147 5.68 8.62 -9.95
C THR A 147 5.58 9.76 -10.96
N ASP A 148 5.75 11.00 -10.50
CA ASP A 148 5.81 12.15 -11.40
C ASP A 148 6.98 12.03 -12.39
N THR A 149 6.74 12.45 -13.63
CA THR A 149 7.82 12.63 -14.60
C THR A 149 8.59 13.89 -14.24
N PHE A 150 9.85 13.75 -13.82
CA PHE A 150 10.75 14.90 -13.65
C PHE A 150 10.84 15.66 -14.98
N ARG A 151 10.49 16.95 -14.94
CA ARG A 151 10.68 17.87 -16.07
C ARG A 151 11.91 18.72 -15.79
N ASP A 152 12.85 18.69 -16.71
CA ASP A 152 14.00 19.58 -16.67
C ASP A 152 13.55 20.98 -17.12
N PHE A 153 13.57 21.93 -16.18
CA PHE A 153 13.35 23.34 -16.49
C PHE A 153 14.68 23.99 -16.86
N TYR A 154 14.91 24.18 -18.15
CA TYR A 154 16.03 24.98 -18.63
C TYR A 154 15.59 26.44 -18.70
N LEU A 155 16.05 27.25 -17.74
CA LEU A 155 15.84 28.68 -17.76
C LEU A 155 16.99 29.35 -18.52
N LEU A 156 16.73 29.76 -19.76
CA LEU A 156 17.65 30.62 -20.50
C LEU A 156 17.32 32.08 -20.15
N LEU A 157 18.20 32.72 -19.40
CA LEU A 157 18.11 34.13 -19.07
C LEU A 157 18.83 34.93 -20.16
N ASP A 158 18.06 35.75 -20.89
CA ASP A 158 18.62 36.70 -21.85
C ASP A 158 19.52 37.71 -21.12
N ASN A 159 20.78 37.78 -21.53
CA ASN A 159 21.78 38.70 -20.99
C ASN A 159 22.03 39.91 -21.91
N THR A 160 21.15 40.15 -22.88
CA THR A 160 21.26 41.33 -23.74
C THR A 160 21.23 42.62 -22.92
N PRO A 161 21.95 43.67 -23.33
CA PRO A 161 21.96 44.96 -22.63
C PRO A 161 20.57 45.58 -22.42
N SER A 162 19.56 45.22 -23.24
CA SER A 162 18.17 45.65 -23.06
C SER A 162 17.50 45.14 -21.78
N MET A 163 18.05 44.08 -21.16
CA MET A 163 17.61 43.59 -19.86
C MET A 163 18.23 44.37 -18.69
N GLY A 164 19.05 45.38 -18.96
CA GLY A 164 19.76 46.15 -17.95
C GLY A 164 20.92 45.40 -17.31
N VAL A 165 21.40 44.31 -17.92
CA VAL A 165 22.51 43.51 -17.40
C VAL A 165 23.78 43.76 -18.20
N GLY A 166 24.93 43.78 -17.53
CA GLY A 166 26.21 43.90 -18.18
C GLY A 166 26.46 42.67 -19.05
N ALA A 167 26.76 42.86 -20.32
CA ALA A 167 26.93 41.76 -21.26
C ALA A 167 28.19 40.92 -20.97
N THR A 168 29.21 41.51 -20.34
CA THR A 168 30.47 40.83 -19.97
C THR A 168 30.69 40.79 -18.45
N PRO A 169 31.51 39.87 -17.92
CA PRO A 169 31.87 39.85 -16.50
C PRO A 169 32.49 41.17 -15.99
N ALA A 170 33.20 41.89 -16.87
CA ALA A 170 33.76 43.20 -16.54
C ALA A 170 32.65 44.26 -16.39
N ASP A 171 31.65 44.25 -17.26
CA ASP A 171 30.50 45.17 -17.20
C ASP A 171 29.61 44.89 -15.98
N VAL A 172 29.37 43.60 -15.70
CA VAL A 172 28.65 43.17 -14.48
C VAL A 172 29.39 43.66 -13.23
N LYS A 173 30.72 43.47 -13.18
CA LYS A 173 31.52 43.97 -12.06
C LYS A 173 31.45 45.49 -11.93
N LYS A 174 31.51 46.23 -13.04
CA LYS A 174 31.39 47.69 -13.05
C LYS A 174 30.02 48.14 -12.52
N MET A 175 28.93 47.46 -12.88
CA MET A 175 27.59 47.77 -12.33
C MET A 175 27.48 47.46 -10.83
N VAL A 176 27.99 46.31 -10.39
CA VAL A 176 28.01 45.92 -8.97
C VAL A 176 28.85 46.89 -8.14
N ASP A 177 29.94 47.40 -8.70
CA ASP A 177 30.81 48.36 -8.01
C ASP A 177 30.12 49.73 -7.85
N ASN A 178 29.28 50.13 -8.81
CA ASN A 178 28.54 51.41 -8.80
C ASN A 178 27.20 51.35 -8.06
N THR A 179 26.70 50.18 -7.67
CA THR A 179 25.50 50.02 -6.86
C THR A 179 25.84 49.87 -5.37
N LYS A 180 25.09 50.56 -4.50
CA LYS A 180 25.35 50.53 -3.04
C LYS A 180 25.00 49.18 -2.40
N ASP A 181 24.07 48.45 -2.99
CA ASP A 181 23.58 47.13 -2.56
C ASP A 181 24.33 45.97 -3.24
N LYS A 182 25.36 46.26 -4.05
CA LYS A 182 26.20 45.27 -4.73
C LYS A 182 25.41 44.31 -5.62
N CYS A 183 24.34 44.81 -6.21
CA CYS A 183 23.42 44.03 -7.01
C CYS A 183 23.77 44.09 -8.52
N ALA A 184 23.72 42.92 -9.18
CA ALA A 184 24.06 42.77 -10.60
C ALA A 184 22.84 42.84 -11.55
N PHE A 185 21.61 42.71 -11.04
CA PHE A 185 20.39 42.55 -11.84
C PHE A 185 19.23 43.36 -11.24
N ALA A 186 18.53 44.16 -12.07
CA ALA A 186 17.30 44.91 -11.70
C ALA A 186 17.39 45.94 -10.55
N CYS A 187 18.59 46.26 -10.04
CA CYS A 187 18.77 47.23 -8.94
C CYS A 187 19.18 48.64 -9.38
N HIS A 188 19.31 48.87 -10.69
CA HIS A 188 19.92 50.06 -11.30
C HIS A 188 18.89 50.93 -12.05
N ILE A 189 17.59 50.80 -11.78
CA ILE A 189 16.58 51.67 -12.44
C ILE A 189 15.72 52.40 -11.40
N VAL A 190 15.23 51.70 -10.39
CA VAL A 190 14.32 52.28 -9.39
C VAL A 190 14.72 51.80 -8.01
N LYS A 191 15.00 52.75 -7.11
CA LYS A 191 15.17 52.48 -5.69
C LYS A 191 14.06 53.20 -4.92
N ASP A 192 13.24 52.45 -4.18
CA ASP A 192 12.14 52.98 -3.38
C ASP A 192 11.15 53.87 -4.18
N GLY A 193 10.93 53.55 -5.46
CA GLY A 193 10.04 54.30 -6.35
C GLY A 193 10.65 55.56 -6.98
N VAL A 194 11.94 55.83 -6.76
CA VAL A 194 12.66 56.98 -7.34
C VAL A 194 13.73 56.49 -8.32
N GLU A 195 13.76 57.07 -9.51
CA GLU A 195 14.73 56.76 -10.56
C GLU A 195 16.13 57.28 -10.17
N ASP A 196 17.13 56.39 -10.15
CA ASP A 196 18.53 56.78 -9.95
C ASP A 196 19.15 57.08 -11.32
N LYS A 197 19.37 58.36 -11.64
CA LYS A 197 19.92 58.78 -12.94
C LYS A 197 21.42 58.54 -13.09
N ASN A 198 22.09 58.03 -12.05
CA ASN A 198 23.53 57.79 -12.03
C ASN A 198 23.88 56.29 -12.00
N SER A 199 22.90 55.41 -12.18
CA SER A 199 23.03 53.95 -12.03
C SER A 199 23.44 53.21 -13.31
N TYR A 200 23.58 53.91 -14.44
CA TYR A 200 24.00 53.37 -15.75
C TYR A 200 25.27 54.04 -16.27
#